data_AF-A0A2U0SRI0-F1
#
_entry.id   AF-A0A2U0SRI0-F1
#
_cell.length_a   1.000
_cell.length_b   1.000
_cell.length_c   1.000
_cell.angle_alpha   90.00
_cell.angle_beta   90.00
_cell.angle_gamma   90.00
#
_symmetry.space_group_name_H-M   'P 1'
#
loop_
_entity.id
_entity.type
_entity.pdbx_description
1 polymer ?
#
loop_
_entity_poly.entity_id
_entity_poly.type
_entity_poly.pdbx_seq_one_letter_code
_entity_poly.pdbx_strand_id
1 'polypeptide(L)'
;MFDFLNAVYLAAILFSSITMYPVGETAVPSQLNGAVELRFVREWWRDDGDGKCSYAGMVVPFDRTWPEEVDRGGERVILPPEPGKIAGYVAIINRKTCKGKEAEVILRAGMLRTRTLLFGSRGPQVDKHTFFPAGDMLETPADKVQPWFPQVVKRLEHLSGQDDAAKAFLATSASELATVLPGRNGKPQATVQVQESTDTVTSDNQLLN
;
A
#
# COMPACT_ATOMS: atom_id res chain seq x y z
N MET A 1 4.45 35.62 -19.71
CA MET A 1 5.10 34.32 -19.97
C MET A 1 5.16 33.44 -18.73
N PHE A 2 5.37 34.01 -17.53
CA PHE A 2 5.31 33.27 -16.26
C PHE A 2 3.92 32.73 -15.89
N ASP A 3 2.83 33.35 -16.35
CA ASP A 3 1.47 32.90 -16.01
C ASP A 3 1.06 31.59 -16.70
N PHE A 4 1.54 31.33 -17.92
CA PHE A 4 1.25 30.09 -18.63
C PHE A 4 1.98 28.89 -18.00
N LEU A 5 3.26 29.08 -17.63
CA LEU A 5 4.02 28.04 -16.93
C LEU A 5 3.46 27.77 -15.54
N ASN A 6 3.01 28.80 -14.81
CA ASN A 6 2.31 28.62 -13.54
C ASN A 6 0.96 27.90 -13.72
N ALA A 7 0.19 28.21 -14.77
CA ALA A 7 -1.06 27.52 -15.07
C ALA A 7 -0.85 26.04 -15.42
N VAL A 8 0.17 25.73 -16.23
CA VAL A 8 0.54 24.35 -16.57
C VAL A 8 1.07 23.60 -15.34
N TYR A 9 1.88 24.25 -14.51
CA TYR A 9 2.40 23.67 -13.27
C TYR A 9 1.29 23.40 -12.25
N LEU A 10 0.36 24.34 -12.07
CA LEU A 10 -0.81 24.15 -11.21
C LEU A 10 -1.73 23.04 -11.75
N ALA A 11 -1.94 22.96 -13.06
CA ALA A 11 -2.67 21.87 -13.68
C ALA A 11 -1.99 20.53 -13.41
N ALA A 12 -0.67 20.41 -13.63
CA ALA A 12 0.09 19.19 -13.39
C ALA A 12 0.03 18.73 -11.91
N ILE A 13 0.12 19.65 -10.96
CA ILE A 13 -0.01 19.32 -9.52
C ILE A 13 -1.39 18.75 -9.21
N LEU A 14 -2.45 19.28 -9.81
CA LEU A 14 -3.82 18.83 -9.57
C LEU A 14 -4.12 17.41 -10.08
N PHE A 15 -3.31 16.86 -10.99
CA PHE A 15 -3.48 15.50 -11.54
C PHE A 15 -2.63 14.42 -10.84
N SER A 16 -1.49 14.80 -10.25
CA SER A 16 -0.51 13.84 -9.71
C SER A 16 -0.97 13.06 -8.48
N SER A 17 -1.79 13.69 -7.62
CA SER A 17 -2.29 13.08 -6.38
C SER A 17 -3.74 13.48 -6.13
N ILE A 18 -4.55 12.49 -5.73
CA ILE A 18 -5.95 12.71 -5.38
C ILE A 18 -6.16 12.38 -3.92
N THR A 19 -6.88 13.24 -3.20
CA THR A 19 -7.32 12.91 -1.84
C THR A 19 -8.58 12.05 -1.93
N MET A 20 -8.61 10.97 -1.17
CA MET A 20 -9.75 10.06 -1.10
C MET A 20 -10.10 9.75 0.35
N TYR A 21 -11.32 9.25 0.55
CA TYR A 21 -11.79 8.71 1.83
C TYR A 21 -12.69 7.47 1.62
N PRO A 22 -12.68 6.51 2.57
CA PRO A 22 -13.61 5.37 2.58
C PRO A 22 -15.08 5.79 2.65
N VAL A 23 -15.97 5.07 1.96
CA VAL A 23 -17.41 5.37 1.97
C VAL A 23 -18.11 4.93 3.26
N GLY A 24 -17.54 3.97 4.00
CA GLY A 24 -18.11 3.43 5.22
C GLY A 24 -17.07 3.23 6.32
N GLU A 25 -17.55 2.93 7.52
CA GLU A 25 -16.69 2.47 8.62
C GLU A 25 -16.30 1.02 8.37
N THR A 26 -15.01 0.72 8.37
CA THR A 26 -14.50 -0.64 8.12
C THR A 26 -13.32 -0.92 9.02
N ALA A 27 -13.37 -2.07 9.70
CA ALA A 27 -12.24 -2.58 10.45
C ALA A 27 -11.14 -3.01 9.48
N VAL A 28 -9.91 -2.58 9.74
CA VAL A 28 -8.75 -3.03 8.97
C VAL A 28 -8.07 -4.21 9.68
N PRO A 29 -7.31 -5.04 8.95
CA PRO A 29 -6.67 -6.22 9.53
C PRO A 29 -5.79 -5.88 10.73
N SER A 30 -6.00 -6.53 11.88
CA SER A 30 -5.15 -6.37 13.07
C SER A 30 -3.86 -7.17 13.02
N GLN A 31 -3.68 -7.99 11.98
CA GLN A 31 -2.50 -8.82 11.74
C GLN A 31 -1.91 -8.50 10.37
N LEU A 32 -0.60 -8.69 10.21
CA LEU A 32 0.11 -8.43 8.96
C LEU A 32 -0.42 -9.26 7.79
N ASN A 33 -0.90 -10.48 8.01
CA ASN A 33 -1.39 -11.35 6.95
C ASN A 33 -2.89 -11.17 6.70
N GLY A 34 -3.31 -9.94 6.42
CA GLY A 34 -4.68 -9.64 6.06
C GLY A 34 -4.76 -8.51 5.04
N ALA A 35 -5.87 -8.45 4.33
CA ALA A 35 -6.25 -7.34 3.49
C ALA A 35 -7.77 -7.17 3.61
N VAL A 36 -8.28 -5.99 3.27
CA VAL A 36 -9.72 -5.75 3.18
C VAL A 36 -10.03 -4.95 1.94
N GLU A 37 -11.00 -5.42 1.16
CA GLU A 37 -11.52 -4.66 0.02
C GLU A 37 -12.32 -3.46 0.52
N LEU A 38 -12.06 -2.30 -0.08
CA LEU A 38 -12.70 -1.05 0.31
C LEU A 38 -13.09 -0.20 -0.89
N ARG A 39 -14.22 0.49 -0.73
CA ARG A 39 -14.68 1.50 -1.67
C ARG A 39 -14.34 2.89 -1.14
N PHE A 40 -13.78 3.70 -2.02
CA PHE A 40 -13.37 5.07 -1.76
C PHE A 40 -14.10 6.03 -2.69
N VAL A 41 -14.15 7.29 -2.28
CA VAL A 41 -14.63 8.43 -3.07
C VAL A 41 -13.69 9.61 -2.88
N ARG A 42 -13.76 10.58 -3.79
CA ARG A 42 -13.09 11.87 -3.66
C ARG A 42 -13.99 12.90 -3.01
N GLU A 43 -13.43 14.05 -2.66
CA GLU A 43 -14.19 15.15 -2.06
C GLU A 43 -15.36 15.60 -2.95
N TRP A 44 -16.54 15.77 -2.35
CA TRP A 44 -17.81 16.02 -3.05
C TRP A 44 -17.78 17.23 -3.99
N TRP A 45 -16.94 18.24 -3.72
CA TRP A 45 -16.81 19.44 -4.55
C TRP A 45 -15.96 19.24 -5.83
N ARG A 46 -15.33 18.08 -6.03
CA ARG A 46 -14.55 17.75 -7.24
C ARG A 46 -15.47 17.26 -8.37
N ASP A 47 -14.97 17.34 -9.60
CA ASP A 47 -15.70 16.89 -10.80
C ASP A 47 -15.95 15.39 -10.83
N ASP A 48 -15.12 14.61 -10.14
CA ASP A 48 -15.23 13.17 -9.92
C ASP A 48 -15.45 12.83 -8.43
N GLY A 49 -15.97 13.80 -7.67
CA GLY A 49 -16.28 13.69 -6.25
C GLY A 49 -17.41 12.73 -5.91
N ASP A 50 -17.68 12.59 -4.62
CA ASP A 50 -18.74 11.76 -4.05
C ASP A 50 -20.08 11.87 -4.83
N GLY A 51 -20.61 10.71 -5.24
CA GLY A 51 -21.80 10.60 -6.08
C GLY A 51 -21.56 10.62 -7.61
N LYS A 52 -20.36 10.96 -8.09
CA LYS A 52 -20.03 11.00 -9.53
C LYS A 52 -19.14 9.84 -9.95
N CYS A 53 -18.09 9.57 -9.17
CA CYS A 53 -17.19 8.44 -9.36
C CYS A 53 -16.98 7.69 -8.04
N SER A 54 -16.68 6.40 -8.15
CA SER A 54 -16.29 5.54 -7.05
C SER A 54 -15.00 4.81 -7.39
N TYR A 55 -14.22 4.53 -6.36
CA TYR A 55 -12.91 3.94 -6.45
C TYR A 55 -12.92 2.64 -5.66
N ALA A 56 -12.37 1.56 -6.19
CA ALA A 56 -12.25 0.28 -5.49
C ALA A 56 -10.79 -0.11 -5.36
N GLY A 57 -10.46 -0.74 -4.23
CA GLY A 57 -9.09 -1.11 -3.90
C GLY A 57 -9.01 -1.98 -2.65
N MET A 58 -7.78 -2.28 -2.26
CA MET A 58 -7.47 -3.06 -1.07
C MET A 58 -6.77 -2.18 -0.04
N VAL A 59 -7.10 -2.37 1.24
CA VAL A 59 -6.32 -1.87 2.36
C VAL A 59 -5.50 -2.98 2.95
N VAL A 60 -4.19 -2.75 3.03
CA VAL A 60 -3.21 -3.77 3.41
C VAL A 60 -2.25 -3.18 4.44
N PRO A 61 -1.97 -3.89 5.54
CA PRO A 61 -0.94 -3.48 6.48
C PRO A 61 0.45 -3.72 5.90
N PHE A 62 1.41 -2.91 6.33
CA PHE A 62 2.81 -3.06 6.00
C PHE A 62 3.67 -3.05 7.27
N ASP A 63 4.83 -3.69 7.20
CA ASP A 63 5.83 -3.72 8.27
C ASP A 63 7.08 -2.96 7.83
N ARG A 64 7.64 -2.15 8.72
CA ARG A 64 8.77 -1.30 8.38
C ARG A 64 10.05 -2.12 8.42
N THR A 65 10.59 -2.45 7.25
CA THR A 65 11.85 -3.20 7.10
C THR A 65 13.05 -2.31 6.78
N TRP A 66 12.86 -0.99 6.73
CA TRP A 66 13.87 0.03 6.44
C TRP A 66 13.96 1.06 7.56
N PRO A 67 15.09 1.77 7.71
CA PRO A 67 15.17 2.92 8.62
C PRO A 67 14.33 4.08 8.09
N GLU A 68 13.62 4.78 8.97
CA GLU A 68 12.77 5.91 8.62
C GLU A 68 13.22 7.17 9.35
N GLU A 69 13.54 8.21 8.59
CA GLU A 69 13.84 9.54 9.14
C GLU A 69 12.54 10.27 9.46
N VAL A 70 12.39 10.68 10.72
CA VAL A 70 11.23 11.46 11.17
C VAL A 70 11.72 12.75 11.82
N ASP A 71 11.11 13.87 11.43
CA ASP A 71 11.30 15.16 12.10
C ASP A 71 10.40 15.22 13.34
N ARG A 72 11.03 15.33 14.52
CA ARG A 72 10.36 15.49 15.81
C ARG A 72 10.63 16.88 16.38
N GLY A 73 10.05 17.89 15.76
CA GLY A 73 10.12 19.27 16.27
C GLY A 73 11.49 19.91 16.09
N GLY A 74 12.15 19.64 14.96
CA GLY A 74 13.46 20.19 14.60
C GLY A 74 14.63 19.22 14.82
N GLU A 75 14.38 18.09 15.47
CA GLU A 75 15.35 17.00 15.59
C GLU A 75 15.03 15.88 14.58
N ARG A 76 16.02 15.52 13.75
CA ARG A 76 15.91 14.37 12.85
C ARG A 76 16.23 13.10 13.63
N VAL A 77 15.22 12.26 13.83
CA VAL A 77 15.36 10.97 14.49
C VAL A 77 15.25 9.87 13.45
N ILE A 78 16.23 8.96 13.43
CA ILE A 78 16.18 7.75 12.60
C ILE A 78 15.50 6.65 13.41
N LEU A 79 14.34 6.21 12.95
CA LEU A 79 13.64 5.08 13.51
C LEU A 79 14.16 3.77 12.89
N PRO A 80 14.56 2.77 13.70
CA PRO A 80 15.10 1.52 13.18
C PRO A 80 14.02 0.66 12.50
N PRO A 81 14.40 -0.28 11.61
CA PRO A 81 13.48 -1.30 11.11
C PRO A 81 12.77 -2.05 12.25
N GLU A 82 11.46 -2.30 12.10
CA GLU A 82 10.63 -3.08 13.01
C GLU A 82 9.84 -4.16 12.24
N PRO A 83 10.53 -5.21 11.74
CA PRO A 83 9.88 -6.29 11.01
C PRO A 83 8.91 -7.06 11.91
N GLY A 84 7.84 -7.58 11.32
CA GLY A 84 6.84 -8.38 12.04
C GLY A 84 5.82 -7.58 12.86
N LYS A 85 5.92 -6.26 12.91
CA LYS A 85 4.89 -5.37 13.47
C LYS A 85 4.24 -4.53 12.38
N ILE A 86 2.94 -4.28 12.52
CA ILE A 86 2.23 -3.34 11.63
C ILE A 86 2.77 -1.93 11.89
N ALA A 87 3.47 -1.38 10.90
CA ALA A 87 3.96 0.00 10.91
C ALA A 87 2.91 0.98 10.37
N GLY A 88 2.02 0.51 9.48
CA GLY A 88 0.92 1.31 8.95
C GLY A 88 0.04 0.53 8.00
N TYR A 89 -0.92 1.24 7.41
CA TYR A 89 -1.86 0.71 6.43
C TYR A 89 -1.77 1.54 5.16
N VAL A 90 -1.92 0.88 4.02
CA VAL A 90 -1.97 1.53 2.71
C VAL A 90 -3.22 1.12 1.97
N ALA A 91 -3.84 2.08 1.29
CA ALA A 91 -4.81 1.79 0.25
C ALA A 91 -4.08 1.64 -1.06
N ILE A 92 -4.39 0.58 -1.81
CA ILE A 92 -4.04 0.46 -3.23
C ILE A 92 -5.33 0.34 -4.01
N ILE A 93 -5.57 1.30 -4.90
CA ILE A 93 -6.78 1.50 -5.67
C ILE A 93 -6.49 1.08 -7.09
N ASN A 94 -7.29 0.16 -7.62
CA ASN A 94 -7.09 -0.36 -8.97
C ASN A 94 -8.23 -0.12 -9.96
N ARG A 95 -9.37 0.38 -9.48
CA ARG A 95 -10.54 0.57 -10.33
C ARG A 95 -11.21 1.89 -10.01
N LYS A 96 -11.59 2.62 -11.06
CA LYS A 96 -12.42 3.80 -11.00
C LYS A 96 -13.66 3.59 -11.85
N THR A 97 -14.82 3.87 -11.29
CA THR A 97 -16.11 3.72 -11.96
C THR A 97 -16.88 5.03 -11.83
N CYS A 98 -17.20 5.66 -12.96
CA CYS A 98 -17.98 6.90 -13.01
C CYS A 98 -19.34 6.67 -13.68
N LYS A 99 -20.36 7.44 -13.28
CA LYS A 99 -21.71 7.30 -13.85
C LYS A 99 -21.69 7.53 -15.36
N GLY A 100 -22.16 6.54 -16.12
CA GLY A 100 -22.26 6.62 -17.59
C GLY A 100 -20.94 6.46 -18.35
N LYS A 101 -19.86 6.01 -17.70
CA LYS A 101 -18.58 5.69 -18.32
C LYS A 101 -18.20 4.23 -18.04
N GLU A 102 -17.36 3.66 -18.90
CA GLU A 102 -16.75 2.36 -18.64
C GLU A 102 -15.81 2.44 -17.42
N ALA A 103 -15.61 1.30 -16.75
CA ALA A 103 -14.70 1.22 -15.62
C ALA A 103 -13.25 1.39 -16.10
N GLU A 104 -12.53 2.31 -15.48
CA GLU A 104 -11.12 2.59 -15.76
C GLU A 104 -10.26 1.76 -14.82
N VAL A 105 -9.31 1.00 -15.38
CA VAL A 105 -8.23 0.39 -14.58
C VAL A 105 -7.21 1.50 -14.29
N ILE A 106 -6.88 1.66 -13.01
CA ILE A 106 -5.93 2.65 -12.52
C ILE A 106 -4.96 1.97 -11.55
N LEU A 107 -3.91 2.65 -11.12
CA LEU A 107 -3.09 2.16 -10.00
C LEU A 107 -2.65 3.34 -9.15
N ARG A 108 -3.38 3.56 -8.06
CA ARG A 108 -3.08 4.63 -7.10
C ARG A 108 -2.84 4.06 -5.73
N ALA A 109 -1.91 4.64 -4.97
CA ALA A 109 -1.64 4.16 -3.62
C ALA A 109 -1.31 5.29 -2.65
N GLY A 110 -1.63 5.07 -1.38
CA GLY A 110 -1.41 6.05 -0.33
C GLY A 110 -1.55 5.45 1.08
N MET A 111 -0.88 6.08 2.05
CA MET A 111 -0.94 5.66 3.46
C MET A 111 -2.22 6.16 4.12
N LEU A 112 -2.89 5.27 4.85
CA LEU A 112 -4.08 5.57 5.63
C LEU A 112 -3.71 5.80 7.09
N ARG A 113 -4.37 6.78 7.73
CA ARG A 113 -4.35 6.90 9.18
C ARG A 113 -5.54 6.14 9.76
N THR A 114 -5.26 5.08 10.51
CA THR A 114 -6.31 4.36 11.22
C THR A 114 -6.66 5.05 12.52
N ARG A 115 -7.94 4.99 12.90
CA ARG A 115 -8.39 5.35 14.24
C ARG A 115 -8.59 4.09 15.08
N THR A 116 -8.15 4.13 16.33
CA THR A 116 -8.47 3.11 17.32
C THR A 116 -9.40 3.74 18.34
N LEU A 117 -10.65 3.28 18.41
CA LEU A 117 -11.60 3.76 19.41
C LEU A 117 -11.17 3.24 20.78
N LEU A 118 -10.89 4.15 21.73
CA LEU A 118 -10.41 3.84 23.09
C LEU A 118 -11.27 2.83 23.87
N PHE A 119 -12.53 2.62 23.45
CA PHE A 119 -13.47 1.68 24.06
C PHE A 119 -14.16 0.75 23.05
N GLY A 120 -13.65 0.67 21.81
CA GLY A 120 -14.23 -0.16 20.75
C GLY A 120 -13.52 -1.51 20.66
N SER A 121 -14.27 -2.61 20.77
CA SER A 121 -13.78 -3.99 20.61
C SER A 121 -13.46 -4.39 19.15
N ARG A 122 -13.46 -3.44 18.21
CA ARG A 122 -13.38 -3.68 16.76
C ARG A 122 -12.00 -3.45 16.14
N GLY A 123 -10.97 -3.19 16.95
CA GLY A 123 -9.61 -2.96 16.45
C GLY A 123 -9.46 -1.64 15.68
N PRO A 124 -8.37 -1.48 14.91
CA PRO A 124 -8.15 -0.29 14.08
C PRO A 124 -9.19 -0.21 12.96
N GLN A 125 -9.65 1.01 12.68
CA GLN A 125 -10.68 1.27 11.68
C GLN A 125 -10.31 2.42 10.75
N VAL A 126 -10.92 2.42 9.56
CA VAL A 126 -10.96 3.55 8.64
C VAL A 126 -12.41 3.92 8.34
N ASP A 127 -12.65 5.19 8.03
CA ASP A 127 -13.98 5.72 7.77
C ASP A 127 -13.95 6.99 6.90
N LYS A 128 -15.11 7.64 6.71
CA LYS A 128 -15.23 8.88 5.93
C LYS A 128 -14.37 10.07 6.42
N HIS A 129 -13.83 10.01 7.64
CA HIS A 129 -12.93 11.02 8.19
C HIS A 129 -11.45 10.67 7.98
N THR A 130 -11.18 9.50 7.39
CA THR A 130 -9.85 9.03 7.02
C THR A 130 -9.48 9.52 5.63
N PHE A 131 -9.14 10.80 5.54
CA PHE A 131 -8.63 11.39 4.29
C PHE A 131 -7.18 11.00 4.07
N PHE A 132 -6.83 10.60 2.86
CA PHE A 132 -5.46 10.31 2.48
C PHE A 132 -5.18 10.72 1.03
N PRO A 133 -3.96 11.22 0.73
CA PRO A 133 -3.51 11.41 -0.63
C PRO A 133 -3.13 10.05 -1.25
N ALA A 134 -3.59 9.80 -2.47
CA ALA A 134 -3.15 8.68 -3.29
C ALA A 134 -2.47 9.17 -4.56
N GLY A 135 -1.18 8.88 -4.67
CA GLY A 135 -0.38 9.18 -5.84
C GLY A 135 -0.64 8.18 -6.96
N ASP A 136 -0.43 8.61 -8.21
CA ASP A 136 -0.43 7.72 -9.36
C ASP A 136 0.86 6.89 -9.41
N MET A 137 0.75 5.58 -9.24
CA MET A 137 1.90 4.70 -9.21
C MET A 137 2.48 4.48 -10.61
N LEU A 138 1.68 4.65 -11.68
CA LEU A 138 2.14 4.50 -13.06
C LEU A 138 3.04 5.65 -13.49
N GLU A 139 2.80 6.84 -12.94
CA GLU A 139 3.62 8.03 -13.19
C GLU A 139 4.78 8.17 -12.21
N THR A 140 4.82 7.35 -11.16
CA THR A 140 5.88 7.38 -10.15
C THR A 140 7.14 6.69 -10.68
N PRO A 141 8.30 7.39 -10.77
CA PRO A 141 9.56 6.77 -11.16
C PRO A 141 9.94 5.61 -10.22
N ALA A 142 10.54 4.55 -10.76
CA ALA A 142 10.86 3.34 -10.00
C ALA A 142 11.73 3.58 -8.76
N ASP A 143 12.65 4.55 -8.81
CA ASP A 143 13.50 4.99 -7.69
C ASP A 143 12.75 5.76 -6.60
N LYS A 144 11.54 6.23 -6.89
CA LYS A 144 10.66 6.98 -5.97
C LYS A 144 9.49 6.15 -5.45
N VAL A 145 9.31 4.93 -5.93
CA VAL A 145 8.32 3.99 -5.40
C VAL A 145 8.65 3.74 -3.93
N GLN A 146 7.65 3.91 -3.06
CA GLN A 146 7.87 3.81 -1.63
C GLN A 146 8.21 2.36 -1.23
N PRO A 147 9.10 2.14 -0.24
CA PRO A 147 9.53 0.79 0.15
C PRO A 147 8.41 -0.17 0.57
N TRP A 148 7.29 0.36 1.09
CA TRP A 148 6.12 -0.44 1.46
C TRP A 148 5.35 -1.00 0.25
N PHE A 149 5.44 -0.36 -0.94
CA PHE A 149 4.60 -0.73 -2.07
C PHE A 149 4.90 -2.15 -2.60
N PRO A 150 6.16 -2.54 -2.87
CA PRO A 150 6.47 -3.93 -3.24
C PRO A 150 6.06 -4.95 -2.18
N GLN A 151 6.25 -4.62 -0.90
CA GLN A 151 5.89 -5.49 0.24
C GLN A 151 4.38 -5.76 0.28
N VAL A 152 3.57 -4.73 0.06
CA VAL A 152 2.12 -4.83 0.06
C VAL A 152 1.61 -5.64 -1.14
N VAL A 153 2.18 -5.43 -2.32
CA VAL A 153 1.84 -6.23 -3.51
C VAL A 153 2.18 -7.70 -3.28
N LYS A 154 3.37 -8.00 -2.73
CA LYS A 154 3.77 -9.36 -2.38
C LYS A 154 2.83 -10.00 -1.35
N ARG A 155 2.31 -9.21 -0.41
CA ARG A 155 1.34 -9.68 0.57
C ARG A 155 0.00 -10.01 -0.07
N LEU A 156 -0.49 -9.19 -1.00
CA LEU A 156 -1.69 -9.53 -1.78
C LEU A 156 -1.48 -10.81 -2.60
N GLU A 157 -0.27 -11.04 -3.16
CA GLU A 157 0.04 -12.29 -3.86
C GLU A 157 -0.06 -13.50 -2.94
N HIS A 158 0.51 -13.39 -1.74
CA HIS A 158 0.39 -14.44 -0.73
C HIS A 158 -1.06 -14.71 -0.36
N LEU A 159 -1.86 -13.66 -0.17
CA LEU A 159 -3.28 -13.77 0.19
C LEU A 159 -4.15 -14.29 -0.97
N SER A 160 -3.76 -14.09 -2.22
CA SER A 160 -4.56 -14.48 -3.39
C SER A 160 -4.87 -15.97 -3.53
N GLY A 161 -4.16 -16.84 -2.79
CA GLY A 161 -4.46 -18.27 -2.71
C GLY A 161 -5.71 -18.59 -1.87
N GLN A 162 -6.12 -17.68 -0.99
CA GLN A 162 -7.20 -17.88 -0.01
C GLN A 162 -8.23 -16.73 0.03
N ASP A 163 -7.92 -15.58 -0.57
CA ASP A 163 -8.77 -14.40 -0.63
C ASP A 163 -9.10 -14.05 -2.08
N ASP A 164 -10.36 -14.26 -2.45
CA ASP A 164 -10.87 -14.00 -3.80
C ASP A 164 -10.80 -12.51 -4.18
N ALA A 165 -10.93 -11.59 -3.22
CA ALA A 165 -10.81 -10.15 -3.48
C ALA A 165 -9.35 -9.78 -3.79
N ALA A 166 -8.39 -10.32 -3.03
CA ALA A 166 -6.98 -10.14 -3.33
C ALA A 166 -6.61 -10.74 -4.71
N LYS A 167 -7.15 -11.91 -5.05
CA LYS A 167 -6.96 -12.54 -6.36
C LYS A 167 -7.54 -11.71 -7.49
N ALA A 168 -8.78 -11.22 -7.34
CA ALA A 168 -9.44 -10.38 -8.33
C ALA A 168 -8.73 -9.04 -8.51
N PHE A 169 -8.23 -8.45 -7.42
CA PHE A 169 -7.42 -7.24 -7.45
C PHE A 169 -6.16 -7.45 -8.30
N LEU A 170 -5.38 -8.50 -8.01
CA LEU A 170 -4.14 -8.79 -8.73
C LEU A 170 -4.36 -9.10 -10.21
N ALA A 171 -5.45 -9.81 -10.54
CA ALA A 171 -5.82 -10.11 -11.91
C ALA A 171 -6.20 -8.83 -12.68
N THR A 172 -6.94 -7.92 -12.05
CA THR A 172 -7.36 -6.64 -12.65
C THR A 172 -6.17 -5.72 -12.89
N SER A 173 -5.18 -5.72 -11.99
CA SER A 173 -4.04 -4.79 -12.00
C SER A 173 -2.74 -5.39 -12.56
N ALA A 174 -2.81 -6.54 -13.24
CA ALA A 174 -1.62 -7.29 -13.60
C ALA A 174 -0.67 -6.48 -14.50
N SER A 175 -1.21 -5.75 -15.48
CA SER A 175 -0.45 -4.95 -16.44
C SER A 175 0.21 -3.73 -15.77
N GLU A 176 -0.55 -3.04 -14.93
CA GLU A 176 -0.14 -1.85 -14.20
C GLU A 176 0.96 -2.19 -13.19
N LEU A 177 0.77 -3.28 -12.44
CA LEU A 177 1.76 -3.73 -11.47
C LEU A 177 3.05 -4.23 -12.13
N ALA A 178 2.98 -4.83 -13.32
CA ALA A 178 4.17 -5.21 -14.08
C ALA A 178 4.96 -3.98 -14.56
N THR A 179 4.27 -2.87 -14.83
CA THR A 179 4.89 -1.59 -15.21
C THR A 179 5.64 -0.97 -14.02
N VAL A 180 5.03 -0.92 -12.84
CA VAL A 180 5.61 -0.26 -11.64
C VAL A 180 6.66 -1.13 -10.95
N LEU A 181 6.51 -2.45 -10.98
CA LEU A 181 7.40 -3.41 -10.32
C LEU A 181 8.05 -4.35 -11.35
N PRO A 182 9.02 -3.86 -12.14
CA PRO A 182 9.72 -4.68 -13.12
C PRO A 182 10.45 -5.83 -12.41
N GLY A 183 10.26 -7.07 -12.89
CA GLY A 183 10.79 -8.28 -12.24
C GLY A 183 9.81 -8.99 -11.31
N ARG A 184 8.59 -8.45 -11.15
CA ARG A 184 7.44 -9.18 -10.60
C ARG A 184 7.04 -10.28 -11.60
N ASN A 185 7.67 -11.45 -11.46
CA ASN A 185 7.25 -12.65 -12.17
C ASN A 185 5.88 -13.00 -11.60
N GLY A 186 4.78 -12.77 -12.33
CA GLY A 186 3.38 -12.92 -11.88
C GLY A 186 2.92 -14.33 -11.47
N LYS A 187 3.78 -15.08 -10.77
CA LYS A 187 3.52 -16.35 -10.11
C LYS A 187 3.59 -16.09 -8.60
N PRO A 188 2.62 -16.57 -7.80
CA PRO A 188 2.74 -16.53 -6.34
C PRO A 188 4.07 -17.19 -5.94
N GLN A 189 4.98 -16.42 -5.36
CA GLN A 189 6.25 -16.94 -4.89
C GLN A 189 5.97 -17.90 -3.73
N ALA A 190 6.20 -19.19 -3.95
CA ALA A 190 6.32 -20.16 -2.89
C ALA A 190 7.45 -19.73 -1.94
N THR A 191 7.15 -19.80 -0.65
CA THR A 191 8.00 -19.43 0.48
C THR A 191 9.41 -20.00 0.30
N VAL A 192 10.43 -19.13 0.24
CA VAL A 192 11.83 -19.55 0.36
C VAL A 192 12.03 -20.03 1.79
N GLN A 193 12.17 -21.33 1.98
CA GLN A 193 12.66 -21.89 3.23
C GLN A 193 14.10 -21.43 3.40
N VAL A 194 14.34 -20.63 4.45
CA VAL A 194 15.70 -20.32 4.91
C VAL A 194 16.26 -21.63 5.46
N GLN A 195 17.20 -22.22 4.72
CA GLN A 195 18.01 -23.33 5.20
C GLN A 195 18.81 -22.84 6.42
N GLU A 196 18.43 -23.35 7.58
CA GLU A 196 19.19 -23.28 8.82
C GLU A 196 20.48 -24.08 8.63
N SER A 197 21.61 -23.40 8.42
CA SER A 197 22.93 -24.01 8.39
C SER A 197 23.29 -24.47 9.79
N THR A 198 23.12 -25.75 10.08
CA THR A 198 23.66 -26.38 11.29
C THR A 198 25.16 -26.60 11.10
N ASP A 199 25.97 -25.66 11.60
CA ASP A 199 27.41 -25.86 11.71
C ASP A 199 27.69 -27.01 12.68
N THR A 200 28.19 -28.11 12.13
CA THR A 200 28.63 -29.28 12.90
C THR A 200 30.05 -29.02 13.37
N VAL A 201 30.21 -28.62 14.64
CA VAL A 201 31.51 -28.51 15.30
C VAL A 201 32.06 -29.93 15.50
N THR A 202 33.02 -30.31 14.66
CA THR A 202 33.83 -31.51 14.82
C THR A 202 34.85 -31.25 15.93
N SER A 203 34.70 -31.93 17.07
CA SER A 203 35.73 -31.95 18.12
C SER A 203 36.79 -32.98 17.74
N ASP A 204 37.93 -32.49 17.25
CA ASP A 204 39.14 -33.30 17.10
C ASP A 204 39.71 -33.63 18.48
N ASN A 205 39.64 -34.91 18.80
CA ASN A 205 40.21 -35.52 20.00
C ASN A 205 41.67 -35.86 19.70
N GLN A 206 42.61 -34.92 19.95
CA GLN A 206 44.05 -35.20 19.88
C GLN A 206 44.58 -35.66 21.23
N LEU A 207 44.88 -36.96 21.26
CA LEU A 207 45.78 -37.66 22.16
C LEU A 207 47.16 -36.99 22.21
N LEU A 208 47.64 -36.67 23.41
CA LEU A 208 49.07 -36.53 23.70
C LEU A 208 49.37 -37.17 25.08
N ASN A 209 50.13 -38.27 25.00
CA ASN A 209 51.08 -38.87 25.96
C ASN A 209 50.88 -38.70 27.46
#